data_AF-A0A7X4AV09-F1
#
_entry.id   AF-A0A7X4AV09-F1
#
_cell.length_a   1.000
_cell.length_b   1.000
_cell.length_c   1.000
_cell.angle_alpha   90.00
_cell.angle_beta   90.00
_cell.angle_gamma   90.00
#
_symmetry.space_group_name_H-M   'P 1'
#
loop_
_entity.id
_entity.type
_entity.pdbx_description
1 polymer ?
#
loop_
_entity_poly.entity_id
_entity_poly.type
_entity_poly.pdbx_seq_one_letter_code
_entity_poly.pdbx_strand_id
1 'polypeptide(L)'
;MRKQRSAAALERQLEFATTEKEKAVANYNLGLFHDNNGREAKAIPYYRTALQHGLNDETKAQALAWLASSLHKTGNQDCAMDSLKEAQRITTDASLNQFLSRLERRVQRTHHAKT
;
A
#
# COMPACT_ATOMS: atom_id res chain seq x y z
N MET A 1 23.15 -2.62 8.81
CA MET A 1 22.42 -1.36 8.61
C MET A 1 21.46 -1.51 7.44
N ARG A 2 20.14 -1.45 7.64
CA ARG A 2 19.20 -1.22 6.52
C ARG A 2 19.53 0.17 5.97
N LYS A 3 20.04 0.27 4.73
CA LYS A 3 20.21 1.58 4.06
C LYS A 3 18.87 2.29 4.12
N GLN A 4 18.79 3.36 4.91
CA GLN A 4 17.61 4.22 4.93
C GLN A 4 17.56 4.89 3.55
N ARG A 5 16.67 4.40 2.66
CA ARG A 5 16.50 5.02 1.34
C ARG A 5 15.92 6.41 1.58
N SER A 6 16.58 7.45 1.07
CA SER A 6 16.03 8.81 1.12
C SER A 6 14.91 8.96 0.10
N ALA A 7 13.98 9.90 0.35
CA ALA A 7 12.92 10.24 -0.60
C ALA A 7 13.51 10.55 -1.98
N ALA A 8 14.53 11.42 -2.01
CA ALA A 8 15.21 11.85 -3.22
C ALA A 8 15.81 10.70 -4.04
N ALA A 9 16.34 9.66 -3.40
CA ALA A 9 16.86 8.50 -4.12
C ALA A 9 15.75 7.69 -4.79
N LEU A 10 14.59 7.57 -4.13
CA LEU A 10 13.42 6.87 -4.67
C LEU A 10 12.71 7.68 -5.77
N GLU A 11 12.64 9.00 -5.61
CA GLU A 11 12.12 9.93 -6.62
C GLU A 11 12.99 9.88 -7.88
N ARG A 12 14.31 9.90 -7.72
CA ARG A 12 15.24 9.71 -8.84
C ARG A 12 15.04 8.37 -9.53
N GLN A 13 14.82 7.29 -8.79
CA GLN A 13 14.53 5.98 -9.39
C GLN A 13 13.24 6.02 -10.23
N LEU A 14 12.21 6.74 -9.79
CA LEU A 14 10.98 6.93 -10.57
C LEU A 14 11.23 7.75 -11.83
N GLU A 15 12.04 8.81 -11.74
CA GLU A 15 12.42 9.65 -12.89
C GLU A 15 13.13 8.86 -13.99
N PHE A 16 14.04 7.95 -13.62
CA PHE A 16 14.78 7.10 -14.56
C PHE A 16 14.04 5.81 -14.93
N ALA A 17 12.83 5.55 -14.41
CA ALA A 17 12.08 4.36 -14.74
C ALA A 17 11.55 4.43 -16.18
N THR A 18 12.01 3.51 -17.02
CA THR A 18 11.69 3.51 -18.46
C THR A 18 10.54 2.58 -18.80
N THR A 19 10.33 1.55 -17.98
CA THR A 19 9.26 0.56 -18.18
C THR A 19 8.11 0.75 -17.18
N GLU A 20 6.92 0.30 -17.56
CA GLU A 20 5.75 0.33 -16.66
C GLU A 20 5.98 -0.47 -15.38
N LYS A 21 6.69 -1.60 -15.47
CA LYS A 21 7.05 -2.41 -14.30
C LYS A 21 8.02 -1.66 -13.37
N GLU A 22 9.02 -0.98 -13.90
CA GLU A 22 9.94 -0.15 -13.09
C GLU A 22 9.20 1.00 -12.42
N LYS A 23 8.32 1.70 -13.14
CA LYS A 23 7.47 2.77 -12.59
C LYS A 23 6.58 2.23 -11.47
N ALA A 24 6.00 1.04 -11.65
CA ALA A 24 5.18 0.38 -10.63
C ALA A 24 5.97 0.16 -9.34
N VAL A 25 7.15 -0.44 -9.46
CA VAL A 25 8.03 -0.73 -8.32
C VAL A 25 8.56 0.54 -7.67
N ALA A 26 8.92 1.56 -8.44
CA ALA A 26 9.39 2.84 -7.91
C ALA A 26 8.29 3.55 -7.11
N ASN A 27 7.07 3.62 -7.65
CA ASN A 27 5.90 4.14 -6.93
C ASN A 27 5.60 3.32 -5.67
N TYR A 28 5.62 2.00 -5.73
CA TYR A 28 5.42 1.15 -4.54
C TYR A 28 6.43 1.49 -3.42
N ASN A 29 7.70 1.65 -3.77
CA ASN A 29 8.75 2.00 -2.81
C ASN A 29 8.57 3.41 -2.23
N LEU A 30 8.11 4.39 -3.01
CA LEU A 30 7.77 5.73 -2.52
C LEU A 30 6.59 5.69 -1.54
N GLY A 31 5.54 4.94 -1.88
CA GLY A 31 4.42 4.68 -0.98
C GLY A 31 4.89 4.12 0.35
N LEU A 32 5.70 3.04 0.30
CA LEU A 32 6.27 2.40 1.49
C LEU A 32 7.18 3.33 2.29
N PHE A 33 7.96 4.19 1.63
CA PHE A 33 8.77 5.18 2.31
C PHE A 33 7.90 6.21 3.05
N HIS A 34 6.83 6.71 2.45
CA HIS A 34 5.93 7.64 3.13
C HIS A 34 5.18 6.98 4.28
N ASP A 35 4.64 5.77 4.10
CA ASP A 35 3.90 5.04 5.14
C ASP A 35 4.79 4.70 6.35
N ASN A 36 6.02 4.21 6.11
CA ASN A 36 7.00 3.95 7.18
C ASN A 36 7.44 5.20 7.96
N ASN A 37 7.18 6.39 7.43
CA ASN A 37 7.46 7.67 8.09
C ASN A 37 6.18 8.34 8.64
N GLY A 38 5.07 7.60 8.78
CA GLY A 38 3.81 8.14 9.30
C GLY A 38 3.18 9.22 8.41
N ARG A 39 3.41 9.13 7.10
CA ARG A 39 2.86 10.06 6.10
C ARG A 39 1.88 9.32 5.19
N GLU A 40 0.88 8.69 5.80
CA GLU A 40 -0.11 7.85 5.13
C GLU A 40 -0.81 8.57 3.97
N ALA A 41 -1.22 9.83 4.19
CA ALA A 41 -1.87 10.63 3.16
C ALA A 41 -0.99 10.82 1.91
N LYS A 42 0.34 10.91 2.09
CA LYS A 42 1.30 11.00 0.99
C LYS A 42 1.58 9.64 0.34
N ALA A 43 1.44 8.54 1.08
CA ALA A 43 1.69 7.19 0.58
C ALA A 43 0.59 6.72 -0.40
N ILE A 44 -0.67 7.07 -0.12
CA ILE A 44 -1.86 6.65 -0.90
C ILE A 44 -1.70 6.85 -2.42
N PRO A 45 -1.38 8.06 -2.94
CA PRO A 45 -1.27 8.26 -4.38
C PRO A 45 -0.19 7.37 -5.01
N TYR A 46 0.95 7.17 -4.34
CA TYR A 46 2.00 6.29 -4.85
C TYR A 46 1.56 4.83 -4.90
N TYR A 47 0.86 4.32 -3.88
CA TYR A 47 0.31 2.97 -3.95
C TYR A 47 -0.72 2.81 -5.07
N ARG A 48 -1.60 3.79 -5.26
CA ARG A 48 -2.59 3.76 -6.36
C ARG A 48 -1.91 3.73 -7.72
N THR A 49 -0.91 4.58 -7.94
CA THR A 49 -0.12 4.57 -9.18
C THR A 49 0.57 3.22 -9.35
N ALA A 50 1.22 2.69 -8.31
CA ALA A 50 1.88 1.39 -8.39
C ALA A 50 0.93 0.27 -8.84
N LEU A 51 -0.31 0.26 -8.32
CA LEU A 51 -1.35 -0.72 -8.65
C LEU A 51 -1.93 -0.58 -10.05
N GLN A 52 -1.82 0.59 -10.68
CA GLN A 52 -2.23 0.80 -12.08
C GLN A 52 -1.23 0.18 -13.07
N HIS A 53 -0.01 -0.12 -12.62
CA HIS A 53 1.07 -0.62 -13.45
C HIS A 53 1.41 -2.09 -13.13
N GLY A 54 2.28 -2.71 -13.93
CA GLY A 54 2.56 -4.16 -13.92
C GLY A 54 3.32 -4.73 -12.71
N LEU A 55 2.80 -4.54 -11.49
CA LEU A 55 3.22 -5.29 -10.32
C LEU A 55 2.90 -6.78 -10.50
N ASN A 56 3.76 -7.64 -9.98
CA ASN A 56 3.42 -9.06 -9.83
C ASN A 56 2.41 -9.25 -8.68
N ASP A 57 1.74 -10.39 -8.63
CA ASP A 57 0.66 -10.64 -7.66
C ASP A 57 1.10 -10.49 -6.20
N GLU A 58 2.31 -10.93 -5.87
CA GLU A 58 2.86 -10.81 -4.51
C GLU A 58 3.02 -9.33 -4.10
N THR A 59 3.67 -8.52 -4.93
CA THR A 59 3.87 -7.09 -4.65
C THR A 59 2.54 -6.33 -4.73
N LYS A 60 1.64 -6.74 -5.63
CA LYS A 60 0.30 -6.18 -5.74
C LYS A 60 -0.49 -6.41 -4.45
N ALA A 61 -0.45 -7.61 -3.89
CA ALA A 61 -1.10 -7.94 -2.62
C ALA A 61 -0.57 -7.09 -1.47
N GLN A 62 0.76 -6.92 -1.40
CA GLN A 62 1.40 -6.06 -0.40
C GLN A 62 1.00 -4.58 -0.60
N ALA A 63 1.03 -4.07 -1.83
CA ALA A 63 0.63 -2.70 -2.14
C ALA A 63 -0.83 -2.42 -1.74
N LEU A 64 -1.76 -3.35 -2.01
CA LEU A 64 -3.15 -3.26 -1.56
C LEU A 64 -3.27 -3.29 -0.03
N ALA A 65 -2.49 -4.14 0.65
CA ALA A 65 -2.47 -4.22 2.11
C ALA A 65 -2.01 -2.90 2.76
N TRP A 66 -0.95 -2.29 2.23
CA TRP A 66 -0.44 -1.02 2.73
C TRP A 66 -1.37 0.14 2.37
N LEU A 67 -1.91 0.15 1.15
CA LEU A 67 -2.93 1.12 0.77
C LEU A 67 -4.14 1.07 1.71
N ALA A 68 -4.64 -0.13 2.05
CA ALA A 68 -5.74 -0.28 2.99
C ALA A 68 -5.39 0.27 4.38
N SER A 69 -4.18 0.00 4.88
CA SER A 69 -3.69 0.53 6.15
C SER A 69 -3.63 2.06 6.14
N SER A 70 -3.04 2.67 5.11
CA SER A 70 -2.96 4.13 4.97
C SER A 70 -4.34 4.78 4.82
N LEU A 71 -5.26 4.15 4.08
CA LEU A 71 -6.65 4.62 3.93
C LEU A 71 -7.41 4.56 5.26
N HIS A 72 -7.29 3.47 6.01
CA HIS A 72 -7.91 3.34 7.34
C HIS A 72 -7.44 4.45 8.29
N LYS A 73 -6.13 4.68 8.35
CA LYS A 73 -5.51 5.71 9.21
C LYS A 73 -5.89 7.14 8.79
N THR A 74 -6.17 7.36 7.51
CA THR A 74 -6.65 8.65 6.99
C THR A 74 -8.18 8.78 7.01
N GLY A 75 -8.88 7.80 7.57
CA GLY A 75 -10.32 7.84 7.78
C GLY A 75 -11.18 7.35 6.61
N ASN A 76 -10.57 6.90 5.52
CA ASN A 76 -11.27 6.47 4.31
C ASN A 76 -11.58 4.97 4.37
N GLN A 77 -12.56 4.61 5.20
CA GLN A 77 -12.84 3.22 5.59
C GLN A 77 -13.37 2.36 4.43
N ASP A 78 -14.22 2.89 3.56
CA ASP A 78 -14.80 2.13 2.44
C ASP A 78 -13.70 1.71 1.45
N CYS A 79 -12.87 2.65 1.02
CA CYS A 79 -11.73 2.36 0.16
C CYS A 79 -10.72 1.41 0.84
N ALA A 80 -10.57 1.48 2.17
CA ALA A 80 -9.72 0.56 2.91
C ALA A 80 -10.27 -0.88 2.84
N MET A 81 -11.58 -1.06 3.03
CA MET A 81 -12.26 -2.35 2.91
C MET A 81 -12.15 -2.95 1.51
N ASP A 82 -12.29 -2.13 0.46
CA ASP A 82 -12.15 -2.61 -0.92
C ASP A 82 -10.73 -3.12 -1.20
N SER A 83 -9.73 -2.35 -0.77
CA SER A 83 -8.31 -2.70 -0.92
C SER A 83 -7.96 -3.99 -0.15
N LEU A 84 -8.50 -4.13 1.08
CA LEU A 84 -8.37 -5.34 1.90
C LEU A 84 -8.90 -6.59 1.18
N LYS A 85 -10.14 -6.50 0.69
CA LYS A 85 -10.81 -7.62 0.00
C LYS A 85 -10.10 -8.01 -1.28
N GLU A 86 -9.53 -7.05 -2.01
CA GLU A 86 -8.70 -7.37 -3.17
C GLU A 86 -7.39 -8.05 -2.77
N ALA A 87 -6.70 -7.55 -1.74
CA ALA A 87 -5.46 -8.17 -1.26
C ALA A 87 -5.67 -9.63 -0.81
N GLN A 88 -6.75 -9.89 -0.06
CA GLN A 88 -7.10 -11.25 0.41
C GLN A 88 -7.43 -12.21 -0.74
N ARG A 89 -8.01 -11.71 -1.84
CA ARG A 89 -8.34 -12.53 -3.01
C ARG A 89 -7.10 -13.01 -3.76
N ILE A 90 -6.04 -12.22 -3.80
CA ILE A 90 -4.85 -12.51 -4.62
C ILE A 90 -3.65 -13.03 -3.82
N THR A 91 -3.61 -12.80 -2.50
CA THR A 91 -2.49 -13.24 -1.67
C THR A 91 -2.52 -14.75 -1.44
N THR A 92 -1.38 -15.40 -1.64
CA THR A 92 -1.12 -16.77 -1.17
C THR A 92 -0.32 -16.80 0.12
N ASP A 93 0.21 -15.66 0.56
CA ASP A 93 0.97 -15.52 1.81
C ASP A 93 0.02 -15.53 3.02
N ALA A 94 0.16 -16.57 3.86
CA ALA A 94 -0.65 -16.76 5.06
C ALA A 94 -0.42 -15.69 6.13
N SER A 95 0.81 -15.18 6.26
CA SER A 95 1.15 -14.12 7.23
C SER A 95 0.52 -12.80 6.82
N LEU A 96 0.58 -12.46 5.53
CA LEU A 96 -0.09 -11.30 4.96
C LEU A 96 -1.61 -11.43 5.13
N ASN A 97 -2.18 -12.60 4.85
CA ASN A 97 -3.62 -12.83 5.04
C ASN A 97 -4.06 -12.68 6.50
N GLN A 98 -3.25 -13.14 7.45
CA GLN A 98 -3.50 -12.97 8.88
C GLN A 98 -3.40 -11.48 9.30
N PHE A 99 -2.49 -10.71 8.70
CA PHE A 99 -2.41 -9.27 8.90
C PHE A 99 -3.68 -8.59 8.37
N LEU A 100 -4.09 -8.88 7.13
CA LEU A 100 -5.30 -8.34 6.50
C LEU A 100 -6.54 -8.62 7.36
N SER A 101 -6.71 -9.85 7.85
CA SER A 101 -7.83 -10.24 8.73
C SER A 101 -7.86 -9.48 10.06
N ARG A 102 -6.69 -9.06 10.57
CA ARG A 102 -6.61 -8.21 11.78
C ARG A 102 -6.96 -6.76 11.46
N LEU A 103 -6.50 -6.25 10.32
CA LEU A 103 -6.80 -4.89 9.87
C LEU A 103 -8.28 -4.73 9.53
N GLU A 104 -8.89 -5.69 8.83
CA GLU A 104 -10.31 -5.71 8.51
C GLU A 104 -11.19 -5.54 9.76
N ARG A 105 -10.93 -6.33 10.81
CA ARG A 105 -11.66 -6.20 12.09
C ARG A 105 -11.53 -4.80 12.71
N ARG A 106 -10.37 -4.15 12.55
CA ARG A 106 -10.18 -2.77 13.04
C ARG A 106 -10.99 -1.77 12.21
N VAL A 107 -10.93 -1.88 10.88
CA VAL A 107 -11.67 -1.03 9.94
C VAL A 107 -13.17 -1.10 10.22
N GLN A 108 -13.73 -2.31 10.33
CA GLN A 108 -15.14 -2.53 10.63
C GLN A 108 -15.56 -1.91 11.96
N ARG A 109 -14.78 -2.10 13.03
CA ARG A 109 -15.06 -1.49 14.35
C ARG A 109 -15.12 0.04 14.28
N THR A 110 -14.17 0.66 13.56
CA THR A 110 -14.14 2.13 13.43
C THR A 110 -15.21 2.67 12.48
N HIS A 111 -15.67 1.86 11.53
CA HIS A 111 -16.76 2.23 10.63
C HIS A 111 -18.10 2.30 11.38
N HIS A 112 -18.41 1.28 12.19
CA HIS A 112 -19.65 1.23 12.97
C HIS A 112 -19.72 2.26 14.10
N ALA A 113 -18.59 2.74 14.62
CA ALA A 113 -18.57 3.76 15.68
C ALA A 113 -18.97 5.18 15.19
N LYS A 114 -19.19 5.38 13.89
CA LYS A 114 -19.52 6.68 13.28
C LYS A 114 -20.93 6.76 12.67
N THR A 115 -21.70 5.67 12.72
CA THR A 115 -23.11 5.57 12.32
C THR A 115 -23.98 5.45 13.55
#